data_AF-A0A225WEX9-F1
#
_entry.id   AF-A0A225WEX9-F1
#
_cell.length_a   1.000
_cell.length_b   1.000
_cell.length_c   1.000
_cell.angle_alpha   90.00
_cell.angle_beta   90.00
_cell.angle_gamma   90.00
#
_symmetry.space_group_name_H-M   'P 1'
#
loop_
_entity.id
_entity.type
_entity.pdbx_description
1 polymer ?
#
loop_
_entity_poly.entity_id
_entity_poly.type
_entity_poly.pdbx_seq_one_letter_code
_entity_poly.pdbx_strand_id
1 'polypeptide(L)' 'MEALRLKGVLNVLKELPIGQHVISTRWVYDLKVDEMGIARLVTRGFRQIAGIDFDDTFSPVARFSSFRLLLALAVQLG' A
#
# COMPACT_ATOMS: atom_id res chain seq x y z
N MET A 1 -1.93 -5.98 16.07
CA MET A 1 -2.02 -4.53 15.79
C MET A 1 -0.95 -3.72 16.52
N GLU A 2 -0.59 -4.09 17.75
CA GLU A 2 0.45 -3.41 18.54
C GLU A 2 1.81 -3.35 17.83
N ALA A 3 2.27 -4.46 17.25
CA ALA A 3 3.51 -4.49 16.46
C ALA A 3 3.54 -3.47 15.30
N LEU A 4 2.39 -3.16 14.69
CA LEU A 4 2.30 -2.17 13.61
C LEU A 4 2.33 -0.74 14.13
N ARG A 5 1.75 -0.51 15.32
CA ARG A 5 1.82 0.78 16.02
C ARG A 5 3.26 1.08 16.44
N LEU A 6 3.96 0.08 17.01
CA LEU A 6 5.37 0.21 17.40
C LEU A 6 6.28 0.51 16.22
N LYS A 7 5.96 -0.02 15.02
CA LYS A 7 6.70 0.25 13.78
C LYS A 7 6.29 1.58 13.10
N GLY A 8 5.38 2.35 13.70
CA GLY A 8 4.89 3.61 13.11
C GLY A 8 4.08 3.44 11.81
N VAL A 9 3.61 2.22 11.52
CA VAL A 9 2.85 1.92 10.29
C VAL A 9 1.41 2.41 10.39
N LEU A 10 0.83 2.44 11.60
CA LEU A 10 -0.55 2.86 11.84
C LEU A 10 -0.62 3.89 12.96
N ASN A 11 -1.36 4.97 12.71
CA ASN A 11 -1.70 5.98 13.71
C ASN A 11 -3.14 5.78 14.19
N VAL A 12 -3.37 6.03 15.48
CA VAL A 12 -4.72 6.01 16.06
C VAL A 12 -5.31 7.41 15.96
N LEU A 13 -6.41 7.53 15.23
CA LEU A 13 -7.21 8.76 15.19
C LEU A 13 -8.28 8.69 16.28
N LYS A 14 -8.40 9.76 17.09
CA LYS A 14 -9.48 9.89 18.09
C LYS A 14 -10.81 10.27 17.45
N GLU A 15 -10.76 11.11 16.42
CA GLU A 15 -11.92 11.63 15.71
C GLU A 15 -11.69 11.51 14.20
N LEU A 16 -12.77 11.32 13.45
CA LEU A 16 -12.73 11.25 11.99
C LEU A 16 -12.71 12.67 11.43
N PRO A 17 -11.80 13.01 10.50
CA PRO A 17 -11.80 14.30 9.84
C PRO A 17 -13.15 14.58 9.16
N ILE A 18 -13.57 15.84 9.18
CA ILE A 18 -14.84 16.27 8.58
C ILE A 18 -14.85 15.88 7.09
N GLY A 19 -15.95 15.25 6.67
CA GLY A 19 -16.15 14.83 5.27
C GLY A 19 -15.46 13.53 4.88
N GLN A 20 -14.82 12.81 5.81
CA GLN A 20 -14.24 11.50 5.53
C GLN A 20 -15.14 10.34 5.96
N HIS A 21 -14.92 9.18 5.34
CA HIS A 21 -15.61 7.94 5.65
C HIS A 21 -14.62 6.85 6.06
N VAL A 22 -14.92 6.13 7.13
CA VAL A 22 -14.07 5.01 7.58
C VAL A 22 -14.26 3.82 6.64
N ILE A 23 -13.18 3.42 5.99
CA ILE A 23 -13.15 2.19 5.20
C ILE A 23 -12.83 1.01 6.11
N SER A 24 -13.72 0.03 6.13
CA SER A 24 -13.50 -1.22 6.86
C SER A 24 -12.33 -1.99 6.25
N THR A 25 -11.42 -2.49 7.09
CA THR A 25 -10.30 -3.36 6.71
C THR A 25 -10.51 -4.80 7.20
N ARG A 26 -9.77 -5.75 6.63
CA ARG A 26 -9.69 -7.14 7.09
C ARG A 26 -8.26 -7.65 6.93
N TRP A 27 -7.85 -8.51 7.85
CA TRP A 27 -6.63 -9.32 7.69
C TRP A 27 -6.89 -10.50 6.77
N VAL A 28 -6.13 -10.57 5.69
CA VAL A 28 -6.07 -11.75 4.82
C VAL A 28 -4.78 -12.47 5.13
N TYR A 29 -4.92 -13.74 5.54
CA TYR A 29 -3.81 -14.65 5.74
C TYR A 29 -3.77 -15.55 4.52
N ASP A 30 -2.67 -15.52 3.80
CA ASP A 30 -2.40 -16.48 2.75
C ASP A 30 -1.30 -17.42 3.24
N LEU A 31 -1.59 -18.72 3.23
CA LEU A 31 -0.60 -19.75 3.52
C LEU A 31 0.31 -19.81 2.30
N LYS A 32 1.46 -19.16 2.40
CA LYS A 32 2.51 -19.33 1.40
C LYS A 32 3.01 -20.77 1.51
N VAL A 33 3.37 -21.38 0.39
CA VAL A 33 4.01 -22.70 0.30
C VAL A 33 5.41 -22.72 0.96
N ASP A 34 5.85 -21.58 1.48
CA ASP A 34 7.11 -21.39 2.21
C ASP A 34 6.79 -21.01 3.67
N GLU A 35 7.60 -21.47 4.62
CA GLU A 35 7.26 -21.66 6.04
C GLU A 35 6.84 -20.38 6.80
N MET A 36 7.13 -19.20 6.23
CA MET A 36 6.62 -17.92 6.71
C MET A 36 5.42 -17.47 5.86
N GLY A 37 4.21 -17.80 6.32
CA GLY A 37 2.96 -17.28 5.73
C GLY A 37 2.96 -15.75 5.59
N ILE A 38 2.21 -15.23 4.61
CA ILE A 38 2.10 -13.79 4.37
C ILE A 38 0.77 -13.28 4.94
N ALA A 39 0.84 -12.35 5.89
CA ALA A 39 -0.31 -11.60 6.36
C ALA A 39 -0.38 -10.25 5.63
N ARG A 40 -1.53 -9.94 5.03
CA ARG A 40 -1.80 -8.64 4.39
C ARG A 40 -3.02 -7.99 5.02
N LEU A 41 -2.91 -6.71 5.37
CA LEU A 41 -4.06 -5.89 5.72
C LEU A 41 -4.68 -5.36 4.42
N VAL A 42 -5.93 -5.71 4.16
CA VAL A 42 -6.63 -5.35 2.92
C VAL A 42 -7.86 -4.51 3.26
N THR A 43 -8.08 -3.42 2.52
CA THR A 43 -9.31 -2.63 2.61
C THR A 43 -10.46 -3.39 1.94
N ARG A 44 -11.67 -3.28 2.48
CA ARG A 44 -12.84 -3.78 1.76
C ARG A 44 -13.20 -2.76 0.68
N GLY A 45 -12.71 -2.97 -0.54
CA GLY A 45 -12.74 -2.00 -1.64
C GLY A 45 -14.13 -1.57 -2.14
N PHE A 46 -15.22 -2.20 -1.68
CA PHE A 46 -16.59 -1.88 -2.11
C PHE A 46 -17.09 -0.48 -1.72
N ARG A 47 -16.34 0.26 -0.89
CA ARG A 47 -16.70 1.61 -0.41
C ARG A 47 -15.76 2.71 -0.89
N GLN A 48 -14.72 2.38 -1.65
CA GLN A 48 -13.77 3.37 -2.16
C GLN A 48 -14.31 4.03 -3.43
N ILE A 49 -14.22 5.36 -3.51
CA ILE A 49 -14.63 6.16 -4.67
C ILE A 49 -13.37 6.72 -5.36
N ALA A 50 -13.20 6.43 -6.65
CA ALA A 50 -12.10 6.96 -7.44
C ALA A 50 -12.17 8.50 -7.52
N GLY A 51 -11.04 9.17 -7.39
CA GLY A 51 -10.92 10.63 -7.31
C GLY A 51 -11.33 11.25 -5.98
N ILE A 52 -11.75 10.43 -4.98
CA ILE A 52 -11.99 10.86 -3.59
C ILE A 52 -11.05 10.10 -2.66
N ASP A 53 -11.13 8.77 -2.67
CA ASP A 53 -10.35 7.91 -1.77
C ASP A 53 -9.02 7.45 -2.39
N PHE A 54 -8.92 7.45 -3.73
CA PHE A 54 -7.71 7.13 -4.48
C PHE A 54 -7.75 7.76 -5.87
N ASP A 55 -6.59 8.24 -6.34
CA ASP A 55 -6.47 8.81 -7.69
C ASP A 55 -6.15 7.76 -8.74
N ASP A 56 -5.41 6.71 -8.37
CA ASP A 56 -5.07 5.59 -9.26
C ASP A 56 -5.04 4.26 -8.47
N THR A 57 -5.38 3.16 -9.16
CA THR A 57 -5.38 1.81 -8.57
C THR A 57 -3.96 1.22 -8.53
N PHE A 58 -3.01 1.83 -9.23
CA PHE A 58 -1.63 1.39 -9.24
C PHE A 58 -0.87 1.93 -8.02
N SER A 59 -0.47 1.03 -7.12
CA SER A 59 0.60 1.34 -6.16
C SER A 59 1.87 1.69 -6.95
N PRO A 60 2.62 2.75 -6.60
CA PRO A 60 3.86 3.13 -7.29
C PRO A 60 4.94 2.10 -7.00
N VAL A 61 4.89 0.97 -7.71
CA VAL A 61 5.94 -0.03 -7.71
C VAL A 61 6.97 0.42 -8.72
N ALA A 62 8.09 0.92 -8.22
CA ALA A 62 9.20 1.29 -9.07
C ALA A 62 9.69 0.05 -9.84
N ARG A 63 9.49 0.05 -11.16
CA ARG A 63 9.84 -1.09 -12.01
C ARG A 63 11.35 -1.09 -12.23
N PHE A 64 12.00 -2.22 -11.94
CA PHE A 64 13.43 -2.39 -12.20
C PHE A 64 13.82 -2.18 -13.67
N SER A 65 12.91 -2.45 -14.61
CA SER A 65 13.11 -2.14 -16.03
C SER A 65 13.27 -0.63 -16.27
N SER A 66 12.45 0.20 -15.63
CA SER A 66 12.55 1.66 -15.71
C SER A 66 13.88 2.16 -15.12
N PHE A 67 14.31 1.60 -13.98
CA PHE A 67 15.62 1.93 -13.41
C PHE A 67 16.79 1.55 -14.33
N ARG A 68 16.75 0.34 -14.91
CA ARG A 68 17.78 -0.12 -15.86
C ARG A 68 17.84 0.77 -17.10
N LEU A 69 16.69 1.20 -17.63
CA LEU A 69 16.62 2.12 -18.76
C LEU A 69 17.25 3.48 -18.41
N LEU A 70 16.92 4.05 -17.25
CA LEU A 70 17.50 5.31 -16.78
C LEU A 70 19.02 5.22 -16.63
N LEU A 71 19.53 4.13 -16.06
CA LEU A 71 20.97 3.85 -15.94
C LEU A 71 21.64 3.74 -17.32
N ALA A 72 21.03 3.01 -18.25
CA ALA A 72 21.57 2.88 -19.61
C ALA A 72 21.62 4.23 -20.33
N LEU A 73 20.57 5.05 -20.22
CA LEU A 73 20.55 6.41 -20.78
C LEU A 73 21.59 7.32 -20.14
N ALA A 74 21.79 7.24 -18.82
CA ALA A 74 22.80 8.03 -18.13
C ALA A 74 24.23 7.69 -18.59
N VAL A 75 24.51 6.42 -18.91
CA VAL A 75 25.79 5.99 -19.48
C VAL A 75 25.93 6.38 -20.95
N GLN A 76 24.84 6.38 -21.71
CA GLN A 76 24.84 6.71 -23.13
C GLN A 76 24.97 8.23 -23.37
N LEU A 77 24.41 9.06 -22.48
CA LEU A 77 24.28 10.51 -22.64
C LEU A 77 25.19 11.34 -21.71
N GLY A 78 25.87 10.69 -20.75
CA GLY A 78 26.87 11.30 -19.87
C GLY A 78 28.28 11.07 -20.39
#